data_AF-A0A396H5D1-F1
#
_entry.id   AF-A0A396H5D1-F1
#
_cell.length_a   1.000
_cell.length_b   1.000
_cell.length_c   1.000
_cell.angle_alpha   90.00
_cell.angle_beta   90.00
_cell.angle_gamma   90.00
#
_symmetry.space_group_name_H-M   'P 1'
#
loop_
_entity.id
_entity.type
_entity.pdbx_description
1 polymer ?
#
loop_
_entity_poly.entity_id
_entity_poly.type
_entity_poly.pdbx_seq_one_letter_code
_entity_poly.pdbx_strand_id
1 'polypeptide(L)' 'MKEKNTSSVLKRILVNCASQAKAYGSCVAAKVPDIERDMCVTEFLALKSCMQNTLKKKV' A
#
# COMPACT_ATOMS: atom_id res chain seq x y z
N MET A 1 -14.31 21.34 8.55
CA MET A 1 -14.78 19.95 8.31
C MET A 1 -14.00 19.33 7.15
N LYS A 2 -12.88 18.63 7.37
CA LYS A 2 -12.07 18.01 6.28
C LYS A 2 -11.65 16.55 6.55
N GLU A 3 -12.19 15.93 7.59
CA GLU A 3 -11.69 14.65 8.11
C GLU A 3 -12.49 13.42 7.66
N LYS A 4 -13.77 13.60 7.28
CA LYS A 4 -14.68 12.48 6.95
C LYS A 4 -14.35 11.76 5.63
N ASN A 5 -13.71 12.43 4.66
CA ASN A 5 -13.47 11.85 3.34
C ASN A 5 -12.16 11.02 3.27
N THR A 6 -11.10 11.46 3.97
CA THR A 6 -9.80 10.77 4.01
C THR A 6 -9.89 9.38 4.63
N SER A 7 -10.68 9.21 5.69
CA SER A 7 -10.90 7.89 6.33
C SER A 7 -11.51 6.88 5.35
N SER A 8 -12.47 7.31 4.52
CA SER A 8 -13.12 6.46 3.52
C SER A 8 -12.19 6.10 2.36
N VAL A 9 -11.31 7.02 1.94
CA VAL A 9 -10.32 6.79 0.89
C VAL A 9 -9.26 5.79 1.35
N LEU A 10 -8.71 5.97 2.55
CA LEU A 10 -7.75 5.04 3.14
C LEU A 10 -8.34 3.64 3.30
N LYS A 11 -9.60 3.52 3.79
CA LYS A 11 -10.30 2.24 3.87
C LYS A 11 -10.44 1.57 2.50
N ARG A 12 -10.84 2.32 1.46
CA ARG A 12 -10.90 1.77 0.09
C ARG A 12 -9.56 1.28 -0.41
N ILE A 13 -8.49 2.03 -0.17
CA ILE A 13 -7.15 1.65 -0.59
C ILE A 13 -6.72 0.37 0.12
N LEU A 14 -6.88 0.30 1.45
CA LEU A 14 -6.51 -0.87 2.22
C LEU A 14 -7.30 -2.11 1.79
N VAL A 15 -8.60 -1.98 1.49
CA VAL A 15 -9.42 -3.11 1.00
C VAL A 15 -9.02 -3.53 -0.43
N ASN A 16 -8.82 -2.58 -1.35
CA ASN A 16 -8.48 -2.90 -2.74
C ASN A 16 -7.03 -3.36 -2.93
N CYS A 17 -6.12 -2.90 -2.07
CA CYS A 17 -4.69 -3.18 -2.16
C CYS A 17 -4.19 -4.10 -1.04
N ALA A 18 -5.11 -4.77 -0.32
CA ALA A 18 -4.78 -5.65 0.80
C ALA A 18 -3.76 -6.73 0.42
N SER A 19 -3.92 -7.30 -0.77
CA SER A 19 -3.06 -8.38 -1.29
C SER A 19 -1.61 -7.90 -1.49
N GLN A 20 -1.45 -6.73 -2.12
CA GLN A 20 -0.14 -6.11 -2.37
C GLN A 20 0.48 -5.61 -1.06
N ALA A 21 -0.33 -5.07 -0.15
CA ALA A 21 0.12 -4.63 1.16
C ALA A 21 0.63 -5.81 2.01
N LYS A 22 -0.06 -6.95 1.95
CA LYS A 22 0.37 -8.20 2.60
C LYS A 22 1.68 -8.71 2.00
N ALA A 23 1.81 -8.75 0.67
CA ALA A 23 3.05 -9.19 0.03
C ALA A 23 4.25 -8.31 0.41
N TYR A 24 4.08 -6.99 0.35
CA TYR A 24 5.10 -6.03 0.80
C TYR A 24 5.44 -6.21 2.28
N GLY A 25 4.43 -6.30 3.15
CA GLY A 25 4.62 -6.49 4.58
C GLY A 25 5.32 -7.81 4.92
N SER A 26 5.00 -8.90 4.23
CA SER A 26 5.67 -10.19 4.39
C SER A 26 7.15 -10.13 3.95
N CYS A 27 7.44 -9.44 2.84
CA CYS A 27 8.82 -9.23 2.40
C CYS A 27 9.62 -8.44 3.43
N VAL A 28 9.06 -7.34 3.96
CA VAL A 28 9.72 -6.52 4.98
C VAL A 28 9.93 -7.31 6.26
N ALA A 29 8.91 -8.03 6.74
CA ALA A 29 9.00 -8.82 7.96
C ALA A 29 10.05 -9.94 7.88
N ALA A 30 10.26 -10.52 6.69
CA ALA A 30 11.28 -11.55 6.48
C ALA A 30 12.71 -10.99 6.41
N LYS A 31 12.87 -9.68 6.27
CA LYS A 31 14.17 -9.00 6.09
C LYS A 31 14.57 -8.11 7.26
N VAL A 32 13.63 -7.77 8.15
CA VAL A 32 13.96 -7.14 9.44
C VAL A 32 14.83 -8.11 10.25
N PRO A 33 15.95 -7.64 10.86
CA PRO A 33 16.40 -6.25 11.03
C PRO A 33 17.23 -5.66 9.88
N ASP A 34 17.82 -6.48 9.01
CA ASP A 34 18.71 -6.08 7.90
C ASP A 34 17.97 -5.58 6.64
N ILE A 35 16.81 -4.94 6.81
CA ILE A 35 16.02 -4.44 5.68
C ILE A 35 16.70 -3.21 5.06
N GLU A 36 17.05 -3.30 3.78
CA GLU A 36 17.57 -2.19 3.01
C GLU A 36 16.53 -1.62 2.03
N ARG A 37 16.73 -0.35 1.64
CA ARG A 37 15.98 0.24 0.52
C ARG A 37 16.24 -0.61 -0.73
N ASP A 38 15.19 -0.80 -1.51
CA ASP A 38 15.13 -1.66 -2.70
C ASP A 38 14.96 -3.17 -2.50
N MET A 39 15.11 -3.73 -1.29
CA MET A 39 14.94 -5.19 -1.08
C MET A 39 13.54 -5.72 -1.41
N CYS A 40 12.51 -4.90 -1.15
CA CYS A 40 11.10 -5.22 -1.43
C CYS A 40 10.51 -4.29 -2.50
N VAL A 41 11.35 -3.76 -3.40
CA VAL A 41 10.94 -2.75 -4.40
C VAL A 41 9.83 -3.26 -5.32
N THR A 42 9.88 -4.52 -5.72
CA THR A 42 8.86 -5.13 -6.60
C THR A 42 7.47 -5.07 -5.96
N GLU A 43 7.36 -5.49 -4.70
CA GLU A 43 6.10 -5.47 -3.95
C GLU A 43 5.67 -4.05 -3.61
N PHE A 44 6.63 -3.18 -3.32
CA PHE A 44 6.37 -1.77 -3.08
C PHE A 44 5.79 -1.08 -4.33
N LEU A 45 6.34 -1.36 -5.52
CA LEU A 45 5.85 -0.82 -6.79
C LEU A 45 4.44 -1.34 -7.10
N ALA A 46 4.17 -2.62 -6.85
CA ALA A 46 2.83 -3.19 -7.00
C ALA A 46 1.82 -2.52 -6.06
N LEU A 47 2.18 -2.34 -4.79
CA LEU A 47 1.35 -1.63 -3.81
C LEU A 47 1.13 -0.17 -4.23
N LYS A 48 2.20 0.55 -4.57
CA LYS A 48 2.14 1.94 -5.03
C LYS A 48 1.24 2.10 -6.25
N SER A 49 1.37 1.23 -7.24
CA SER A 49 0.52 1.22 -8.43
C SER A 49 -0.95 1.05 -8.07
N CYS A 50 -1.26 0.09 -7.19
CA CYS A 50 -2.61 -0.12 -6.70
C CYS A 50 -3.17 1.12 -5.96
N MET A 51 -2.41 1.67 -5.01
CA MET A 51 -2.81 2.87 -4.26
C MET A 51 -3.05 4.06 -5.19
N GLN A 52 -2.14 4.30 -6.15
CA GLN A 52 -2.27 5.38 -7.12
C GLN A 52 -3.50 5.20 -8.03
N ASN A 53 -3.79 3.97 -8.46
CA ASN A 53 -4.98 3.68 -9.25
C ASN A 53 -6.28 3.89 -8.44
N THR A 54 -6.30 3.46 -7.18
CA THR A 54 -7.44 3.66 -6.28
C THR A 54 -7.67 5.14 -5.94
N LEU A 55 -6.61 5.93 -5.82
CA LEU A 55 -6.68 7.39 -5.61
C LEU A 55 -7.12 8.14 -6.87
N LYS A 56 -6.66 7.70 -8.06
CA LYS A 56 -7.05 8.29 -9.35
C LYS A 56 -8.47 7.93 -9.78
N LYS A 57 -9.06 6.87 -9.24
CA LYS A 57 -10.51 6.65 -9.28
C LYS A 57 -11.21 7.74 -8.47
N LYS A 58 -11.40 8.91 -9.10
CA LYS A 58 -12.48 9.83 -8.75
C LYS A 58 -13.78 9.05 -8.94
N VAL A 59 -14.44 8.75 -7.83
CA VAL A 59 -15.87 8.40 -7.83
C VAL A 59 -16.65 9.68 -8.08
#